data_AF-A0A225VB07-F1
#
_entry.id   AF-A0A225VB07-F1
#
_cell.length_a   1.000
_cell.length_b   1.000
_cell.length_c   1.000
_cell.angle_alpha   90.00
_cell.angle_beta   90.00
_cell.angle_gamma   90.00
#
_symmetry.space_group_name_H-M   'P 1'
#
loop_
_entity.id
_entity.type
_entity.pdbx_description
1 polymer ?
#
loop_
_entity_poly.entity_id
_entity_poly.type
_entity_poly.pdbx_seq_one_letter_code
_entity_poly.pdbx_strand_id
1 'polypeptide(L)'
;MRGKDEGLIRLLMHPGASLFIDATYSIMPRPFQQTLVIMAHDPDYDVYTPVLTILLEAKDERSYWHALHWVCVLGNMKMTPASITCEFEAALIPPTFWNVNSYIEKEIAMQNRTNNPVESYNR
;
A
#
# COMPACT_ATOMS: atom_id res chain seq x y z
N MET A 1 -5.76 -13.08 -29.35
CA MET A 1 -4.81 -13.80 -28.46
C MET A 1 -4.80 -13.06 -27.14
N ARG A 2 -5.20 -13.72 -26.04
CA ARG A 2 -5.38 -13.14 -24.70
C ARG A 2 -4.06 -13.35 -23.93
N GLY A 3 -3.17 -12.36 -23.87
CA GLY A 3 -1.97 -12.41 -23.02
C GLY A 3 -2.37 -12.13 -21.58
N LYS A 4 -2.24 -13.03 -20.60
CA LYS A 4 -1.01 -13.46 -19.90
C LYS A 4 -0.16 -12.34 -19.24
N ASP A 5 -0.65 -11.10 -19.23
CA ASP A 5 0.08 -9.97 -18.62
C ASP A 5 -0.52 -9.50 -17.27
N GLU A 6 -1.50 -10.22 -16.72
CA GLU A 6 -2.30 -9.85 -15.52
C GLU A 6 -1.96 -10.73 -14.28
N GLY A 7 -0.75 -10.57 -13.75
CA GLY A 7 -0.29 -11.25 -12.52
C GLY A 7 -0.97 -10.74 -11.23
N LEU A 8 -0.23 -10.71 -10.11
CA LEU A 8 -0.73 -10.27 -8.80
C LEU A 8 -1.33 -8.84 -8.79
N ILE A 9 -0.96 -7.99 -9.77
CA ILE A 9 -1.53 -6.64 -9.95
C ILE A 9 -3.06 -6.67 -10.08
N ARG A 10 -3.65 -7.76 -10.59
CA ARG A 10 -5.11 -7.89 -10.66
C ARG A 10 -5.78 -7.89 -9.29
N LEU A 11 -5.08 -8.31 -8.24
CA LEU A 11 -5.60 -8.29 -6.87
C LEU A 11 -5.82 -6.84 -6.39
N LEU A 12 -4.98 -5.90 -6.85
CA LEU A 12 -5.17 -4.46 -6.57
C LEU A 12 -6.41 -3.88 -7.26
N MET A 13 -6.81 -4.47 -8.38
CA MET A 13 -7.96 -4.04 -9.19
C MET A 13 -9.25 -4.79 -8.84
N HIS A 14 -9.21 -5.74 -7.89
CA HIS A 14 -10.40 -6.44 -7.47
C HIS A 14 -11.39 -5.47 -6.81
N PRO A 15 -12.68 -5.48 -7.19
CA PRO A 15 -13.67 -4.64 -6.55
C PRO A 15 -13.73 -4.90 -5.04
N GLY A 16 -13.50 -3.86 -4.25
CA GLY A 16 -13.48 -4.00 -2.79
C GLY A 16 -12.22 -4.70 -2.24
N ALA A 17 -11.10 -4.65 -2.98
CA ALA A 17 -9.83 -5.19 -2.51
C ALA A 17 -9.45 -4.65 -1.12
N SER A 18 -8.96 -5.53 -0.24
CA SER A 18 -8.36 -5.12 1.03
C SER A 18 -6.85 -5.06 0.88
N LEU A 19 -6.28 -3.89 1.16
CA LEU A 19 -4.85 -3.63 1.00
C LEU A 19 -4.19 -3.49 2.37
N PHE A 20 -3.01 -4.08 2.49
CA PHE A 20 -2.11 -3.88 3.62
C PHE A 20 -0.79 -3.31 3.11
N ILE A 21 -0.33 -2.23 3.72
CA ILE A 21 0.89 -1.53 3.33
C ILE A 21 1.83 -1.51 4.52
N ASP A 22 2.97 -2.18 4.36
CA ASP A 22 4.02 -2.25 5.36
C ASP A 22 5.26 -1.48 4.87
N ALA A 23 5.91 -0.74 5.75
CA ALA A 23 7.17 -0.07 5.47
C ALA A 23 8.28 -0.72 6.29
N THR A 24 9.14 -1.50 5.62
CA THR A 24 10.26 -2.18 6.30
C THR A 24 11.56 -1.39 6.15
N TYR A 25 12.30 -1.28 7.26
CA TYR A 25 13.55 -0.53 7.36
C TYR A 25 14.81 -1.42 7.32
N SER A 26 14.67 -2.66 6.84
CA SER A 26 15.78 -3.60 6.66
C SER A 26 16.95 -2.94 5.92
N ILE A 27 18.18 -3.45 6.10
CA ILE A 27 19.43 -2.92 5.52
C ILE A 27 19.25 -2.71 4.01
N MET A 28 18.87 -1.48 3.63
CA MET A 28 18.62 -1.14 2.23
C MET A 28 19.93 -0.78 1.55
N PRO A 29 20.11 -1.21 0.29
CA PRO A 29 21.23 -0.73 -0.51
C PRO A 29 21.08 0.78 -0.69
N ARG A 30 22.16 1.53 -0.47
CA ARG A 30 22.17 2.98 -0.76
C ARG A 30 21.85 3.20 -2.24
N PRO A 31 21.02 4.20 -2.60
CA PRO A 31 20.59 5.35 -1.78
C PRO A 31 19.28 5.17 -0.99
N PHE A 32 18.64 4.00 -1.01
CA PHE A 32 17.31 3.82 -0.46
C PHE A 32 17.31 3.76 1.07
N GLN A 33 16.27 4.32 1.69
CA GLN A 33 16.12 4.41 3.14
C GLN A 33 15.08 3.45 3.72
N GLN A 34 14.17 2.95 2.88
CA GLN A 34 13.11 2.02 3.28
C GLN A 34 12.53 1.29 2.07
N THR A 35 11.83 0.20 2.34
CA THR A 35 11.03 -0.54 1.36
C THR A 35 9.56 -0.50 1.75
N LEU A 36 8.70 -0.08 0.84
CA LEU A 36 7.25 -0.20 0.96
C LEU A 36 6.80 -1.51 0.32
N VAL A 37 6.11 -2.35 1.07
CA VAL A 37 5.48 -3.59 0.59
C VAL A 37 3.98 -3.38 0.57
N ILE A 38 3.36 -3.57 -0.59
CA ILE A 38 1.90 -3.49 -0.76
C ILE A 38 1.40 -4.90 -0.97
N MET A 39 0.58 -5.35 -0.04
CA MET A 39 -0.09 -6.64 -0.06
C MET A 39 -1.57 -6.44 -0.34
N ALA A 40 -2.14 -7.35 -1.12
CA ALA A 40 -3.58 -7.41 -1.35
C ALA A 40 -4.11 -8.74 -0.82
N HIS A 41 -5.28 -8.72 -0.20
CA HIS A 41 -5.98 -9.94 0.19
C HIS A 41 -6.41 -10.69 -1.07
N ASP A 42 -5.98 -11.95 -1.18
CA ASP A 42 -6.42 -12.88 -2.20
C ASP A 42 -7.61 -13.69 -1.64
N PRO A 43 -8.83 -13.47 -2.13
CA PRO A 43 -10.03 -14.12 -1.60
C PRO A 43 -10.06 -15.63 -1.91
N ASP A 44 -9.34 -16.10 -2.92
CA ASP A 44 -9.33 -17.52 -3.28
C ASP A 44 -8.55 -18.36 -2.26
N TYR A 45 -7.55 -17.75 -1.61
CA TYR A 45 -6.65 -18.41 -0.65
C TYR A 45 -6.76 -17.86 0.78
N ASP A 46 -7.57 -16.83 1.00
CA ASP A 46 -7.75 -16.11 2.27
C ASP A 46 -6.43 -15.64 2.91
N VAL A 47 -5.51 -15.14 2.08
CA VAL A 47 -4.19 -14.66 2.53
C VAL A 47 -3.83 -13.33 1.88
N TYR A 48 -3.05 -12.53 2.61
CA TYR A 48 -2.43 -11.35 2.03
C TYR A 48 -1.20 -11.74 1.22
N THR A 49 -1.24 -11.43 -0.07
CA THR A 49 -0.13 -11.71 -1.00
C THR A 49 0.58 -10.41 -1.35
N PRO A 50 1.93 -10.33 -1.22
CA PRO A 50 2.68 -9.16 -1.65
C PRO A 50 2.55 -8.97 -3.17
N VAL A 51 1.98 -7.83 -3.56
CA VAL A 51 1.74 -7.49 -4.96
C VAL A 51 2.83 -6.57 -5.50
N LEU A 52 3.28 -5.60 -4.70
CA LEU A 52 4.31 -4.64 -5.09
C LEU A 52 5.31 -4.43 -3.95
N THR A 53 6.56 -4.20 -4.35
CA THR A 53 7.65 -3.81 -3.46
C THR A 53 8.33 -2.58 -4.07
N ILE A 54 8.36 -1.48 -3.32
CA ILE A 54 8.82 -0.18 -3.80
C ILE A 54 9.96 0.28 -2.89
N LEU A 55 11.11 0.58 -3.46
CA LEU A 55 12.22 1.18 -2.73
C LEU A 55 12.01 2.70 -2.68
N LEU A 56 12.10 3.28 -1.49
CA LEU A 56 11.97 4.72 -1.29
C LEU A 56 13.32 5.32 -0.89
N GLU A 57 13.68 6.44 -1.53
CA GLU A 57 14.89 7.20 -1.26
C GLU A 57 14.78 8.07 0.00
N ALA A 58 13.54 8.39 0.42
CA ALA A 58 13.28 9.20 1.60
C ALA A 58 12.04 8.71 2.38
N LYS A 59 11.97 9.14 3.64
CA LYS A 59 10.87 8.88 4.57
C LYS A 59 9.99 10.13 4.75
N ASP A 60 9.60 10.73 3.64
CA ASP A 60 8.74 11.90 3.63
C ASP A 60 7.41 11.63 2.91
N GLU A 61 6.42 12.45 3.23
CA GLU A 61 5.07 12.41 2.68
C GLU A 61 5.04 12.42 1.15
N ARG A 62 5.91 13.21 0.51
CA ARG A 62 5.97 13.33 -0.94
C ARG A 62 6.43 12.01 -1.59
N SER A 63 7.38 11.32 -0.97
CA SER A 63 7.89 10.03 -1.42
C SER A 63 6.83 8.94 -1.34
N TYR A 64 6.06 8.90 -0.25
CA TYR A 64 4.91 8.00 -0.13
C TYR A 64 3.82 8.33 -1.14
N TRP A 65 3.44 9.61 -1.28
CA TRP A 65 2.44 10.02 -2.26
C TRP A 65 2.86 9.63 -3.68
N HIS A 66 4.11 9.87 -4.04
CA HIS A 66 4.62 9.54 -5.37
C HIS A 66 4.56 8.02 -5.62
N ALA A 67 4.97 7.21 -4.66
CA ALA A 67 4.90 5.76 -4.75
C ALA A 67 3.45 5.25 -4.91
N LEU A 68 2.53 5.73 -4.08
CA LEU A 68 1.12 5.34 -4.12
C LEU A 68 0.41 5.82 -5.39
N HIS A 69 0.77 7.00 -5.89
CA HIS A 69 0.30 7.49 -7.20
C HIS A 69 0.69 6.53 -8.31
N TRP A 70 1.94 6.05 -8.33
CA TRP A 70 2.37 5.04 -9.31
C TRP A 70 1.63 3.71 -9.17
N VAL A 71 1.27 3.30 -7.95
CA VAL A 71 0.45 2.10 -7.71
C VAL A 71 -0.92 2.26 -8.37
N CYS A 72 -1.57 3.40 -8.19
CA CYS A 72 -2.83 3.72 -8.86
C CYS A 72 -2.68 3.72 -10.40
N VAL A 73 -1.59 4.27 -10.92
CA VAL A 73 -1.31 4.26 -12.37
C VAL A 73 -1.11 2.83 -12.89
N LEU A 74 -0.39 1.97 -12.17
CA LEU A 74 -0.23 0.55 -12.50
C LEU A 74 -1.56 -0.19 -12.49
N GLY A 75 -2.46 0.17 -11.57
CA GLY A 75 -3.85 -0.29 -11.55
C GLY A 75 -4.76 0.38 -12.58
N ASN A 76 -4.21 1.01 -13.62
CA ASN A 76 -4.93 1.76 -14.67
C ASN A 76 -5.91 2.81 -14.12
N MET A 77 -5.63 3.37 -12.94
CA MET A 77 -6.53 4.29 -12.22
C MET A 77 -7.92 3.69 -11.90
N LYS A 78 -8.04 2.36 -11.89
CA LYS A 78 -9.31 1.62 -11.67
C LYS A 78 -9.40 0.94 -10.31
N MET A 79 -8.41 1.13 -9.43
CA MET A 79 -8.42 0.55 -8.11
C MET A 79 -9.61 1.07 -7.28
N THR A 80 -10.36 0.15 -6.68
CA THR A 80 -11.50 0.45 -5.79
C THR A 80 -11.37 -0.36 -4.50
N PRO A 81 -10.31 -0.13 -3.70
CA PRO A 81 -10.09 -0.88 -2.47
C PRO A 81 -11.21 -0.62 -1.47
N ALA A 82 -11.69 -1.64 -0.75
CA ALA A 82 -12.68 -1.49 0.32
C ALA A 82 -12.03 -1.10 1.65
N SER A 83 -10.75 -1.38 1.83
CA SER A 83 -9.98 -0.96 3.00
C SER A 83 -8.50 -0.89 2.66
N ILE A 84 -7.83 0.06 3.30
CA ILE A 84 -6.37 0.20 3.24
C ILE A 84 -5.89 0.30 4.68
N THR A 85 -5.03 -0.63 5.06
CA THR A 85 -4.37 -0.66 6.37
C THR A 85 -2.90 -0.34 6.16
N CYS A 86 -2.38 0.66 6.88
CA CYS A 86 -0.97 1.04 6.80
C CYS A 86 -0.30 0.81 8.16
N GLU A 87 0.89 0.20 8.13
CA GLU A 87 1.74 -0.05 9.29
C GLU A 87 2.95 0.90 9.28
N PHE A 88 2.69 2.21 9.36
CA PHE A 88 3.70 3.26 9.58
C PHE A 88 3.03 4.53 10.12
N GLU A 89 3.79 5.45 10.72
CA GLU A 89 3.25 6.62 11.44
C GLU A 89 2.23 7.41 10.59
N ALA A 90 1.00 7.56 11.11
CA ALA A 90 -0.07 8.33 10.46
C ALA A 90 0.26 9.80 10.20
N ALA A 91 1.34 10.32 10.79
CA ALA A 91 1.88 11.64 10.48
C ALA A 91 2.45 11.76 9.04
N LEU A 92 2.72 10.65 8.36
CA LEU A 92 3.40 10.61 7.06
C LEU A 92 2.46 10.63 5.85
N ILE A 93 1.15 10.49 6.06
CA ILE A 93 0.14 10.58 5.00
C ILE A 93 -1.07 11.34 5.55
N PRO A 94 -1.17 12.66 5.32
CA PRO A 94 -2.39 13.40 5.60
C PRO A 94 -3.56 12.80 4.80
N PRO A 95 -4.78 12.75 5.37
CA PRO A 95 -5.95 12.20 4.68
C PRO A 95 -6.11 12.78 3.27
N THR A 96 -5.79 14.06 3.08
CA THR A 96 -5.85 14.79 1.80
C THR A 96 -4.99 14.24 0.66
N PHE A 97 -4.01 13.36 0.92
CA PHE A 97 -3.12 12.79 -0.11
C PHE A 97 -3.76 11.69 -0.94
N TRP A 98 -4.79 11.08 -0.38
CA TRP A 98 -5.75 10.28 -1.12
C TRP A 98 -6.87 11.24 -1.46
N ASN A 99 -7.40 11.25 -2.68
CA ASN A 99 -8.58 12.07 -2.98
C ASN A 99 -9.79 11.46 -2.25
N VAL A 100 -9.91 11.74 -0.94
CA VAL A 100 -10.83 11.10 -0.01
C VAL A 100 -12.27 11.46 -0.30
N ASN A 101 -12.54 12.51 -1.08
CA ASN A 101 -13.92 12.84 -1.44
C ASN A 101 -14.58 11.70 -2.22
N SER A 102 -13.82 10.94 -3.01
CA SER A 102 -14.33 9.74 -3.71
C SER A 102 -14.38 8.45 -2.85
N TYR A 103 -13.74 8.45 -1.68
CA TYR A 103 -13.63 7.30 -0.77
C TYR A 103 -14.52 7.44 0.48
N ILE A 104 -14.72 8.66 0.98
CA ILE A 104 -15.70 9.03 2.02
C ILE A 104 -17.12 8.87 1.47
N GLU A 105 -17.35 9.18 0.19
CA GLU A 105 -18.60 8.83 -0.51
C GLU A 105 -18.86 7.31 -0.56
N LYS A 106 -17.83 6.48 -0.32
CA LYS A 106 -17.90 5.01 -0.37
C LYS A 106 -17.75 4.32 0.99
N GLU A 107 -17.79 5.05 2.12
CA GLU A 107 -17.73 4.49 3.49
C GLU A 107 -16.52 3.58 3.78
N ILE A 108 -15.37 3.81 3.13
CA ILE A 108 -14.19 2.97 3.30
C ILE A 108 -13.44 3.36 4.60
N ALA A 109 -13.46 2.46 5.58
CA ALA A 109 -12.83 2.67 6.88
C ALA A 109 -11.30 2.56 6.82
N MET A 110 -10.61 3.67 7.04
CA MET A 110 -9.14 3.71 7.18
C MET A 110 -8.78 3.45 8.66
N GLN A 111 -8.17 2.31 8.96
CA GLN A 111 -7.79 1.93 10.32
C GLN A 111 -6.27 2.00 10.50
N ASN A 112 -5.83 2.78 11.50
CA ASN A 112 -4.42 2.90 11.89
C ASN A 112 -4.08 1.86 12.96
N ARG A 113 -3.00 1.09 12.78
CA ARG A 113 -2.44 0.20 13.81
C ARG A 113 -1.05 0.70 14.20
N THR A 114 -0.99 1.57 15.21
CA THR A 114 0.24 2.19 15.75
C THR A 114 1.10 1.26 16.61
N ASN A 115 0.97 -0.06 16.49
CA ASN A 115 1.66 -0.98 17.38
C ASN A 115 2.18 -2.20 16.62
N ASN A 116 3.20 -1.96 15.79
CA ASN A 116 4.00 -3.04 15.22
C ASN A 116 4.87 -3.65 16.34
N PRO A 117 4.63 -4.90 16.77
CA PRO A 117 5.43 -5.53 17.81
C PRO A 117 6.91 -5.68 17.40
N VAL A 118 7.26 -5.67 16.10
CA VAL A 118 8.65 -5.74 15.63
C VAL A 118 9.46 -4.50 16.01
N GLU A 119 8.85 -3.32 16.11
CA GLU A 119 9.57 -2.10 16.49
C GLU A 119 10.05 -2.13 17.94
N SER A 120 9.36 -2.86 18.82
CA SER A 120 9.78 -3.02 20.22
C SER A 120 11.09 -3.81 20.39
N TYR A 121 11.48 -4.61 19.38
CA TYR A 121 12.70 -5.40 19.38
C TYR A 121 13.92 -4.65 18.79
N ASN A 122 13.73 -3.45 18.23
CA ASN A 122 14.80 -2.64 17.65
C ASN A 122 15.31 -1.53 18.60
N ARG A 123 14.99 -1.59 19.90
CA ARG A 123 15.49 -0.68 20.94
C ARG A 123 16.74 -1.20 21.64
#